data_AF-A0A928KNA9-F1
#
_entry.id   AF-A0A928KNA9-F1
#
_cell.length_a   1.000
_cell.length_b   1.000
_cell.length_c   1.000
_cell.angle_alpha   90.00
_cell.angle_beta   90.00
_cell.angle_gamma   90.00
#
_symmetry.space_group_name_H-M   'P 1'
#
loop_
_entity.id
_entity.type
_entity.pdbx_description
1 polymer ?
#
loop_
_entity_poly.entity_id
_entity_poly.type
_entity_poly.pdbx_seq_one_letter_code
_entity_poly.pdbx_strand_id
1 'polypeptide(L)'
;MGFIDSYKHLEKLCGEVLNDDRRVSAYIDEMLRTPRGSYYVRTWDEDLKNLKHYRWVRNQISHEPGCTEQNMCEPEDELWLDEFYSRIMNQTDPLSLYHQATRPRPVSKPVARPIQSTPTYTQPSNYRKSARNNVGCATMVIVSLLVVAGIVLLTQFI
;
A
#
# COMPACT_ATOMS: atom_id res chain seq x y z
N MET A 1 12.88 24.57 -6.70
CA MET A 1 11.77 23.63 -6.89
C MET A 1 12.39 22.28 -7.16
N GLY A 2 12.03 21.30 -6.34
CA GLY A 2 12.47 19.90 -6.38
C GLY A 2 11.28 18.93 -6.44
N PHE A 3 10.15 19.36 -6.99
CA PHE A 3 8.93 18.57 -7.14
C PHE A 3 9.18 17.19 -7.77
N ILE A 4 9.93 17.13 -8.87
CA ILE A 4 10.21 15.89 -9.58
C ILE A 4 11.02 14.93 -8.71
N ASP A 5 11.95 15.44 -7.91
CA ASP A 5 12.77 14.60 -7.06
C ASP A 5 11.98 14.10 -5.84
N SER A 6 11.18 14.95 -5.19
CA SER A 6 10.22 14.54 -4.15
C SER A 6 9.22 13.50 -4.69
N TYR A 7 8.69 13.71 -5.90
CA TYR A 7 7.77 12.76 -6.54
C TYR A 7 8.46 11.41 -6.82
N LYS A 8 9.72 11.40 -7.28
CA LYS A 8 10.49 10.15 -7.47
C LYS A 8 10.72 9.41 -6.15
N HIS A 9 11.02 10.13 -5.07
CA HIS A 9 11.15 9.53 -3.74
C HIS A 9 9.84 8.87 -3.30
N LEU A 10 8.71 9.55 -3.50
CA LEU A 10 7.39 8.99 -3.25
C LEU A 10 7.08 7.79 -4.16
N GLU A 11 7.39 7.85 -5.45
CA GLU A 11 7.23 6.73 -6.39
C GLU A 11 7.98 5.49 -5.93
N LYS A 12 9.25 5.66 -5.56
CA LYS A 12 10.07 4.56 -5.05
C LYS A 12 9.44 3.95 -3.81
N LEU A 13 9.06 4.77 -2.82
CA LEU A 13 8.45 4.30 -1.59
C LEU A 13 7.13 3.54 -1.84
N CYS A 14 6.24 4.08 -2.67
CA CYS A 14 4.99 3.40 -3.02
C CYS A 14 5.23 2.03 -3.67
N GLY A 15 6.24 1.93 -4.54
CA GLY A 15 6.62 0.67 -5.16
C GLY A 15 7.13 -0.35 -4.14
N GLU A 16 7.94 0.08 -3.18
CA GLU A 16 8.48 -0.77 -2.12
C GLU A 16 7.39 -1.22 -1.13
N VAL A 17 6.52 -0.32 -0.69
CA VAL A 17 5.45 -0.61 0.28
C VAL A 17 4.39 -1.55 -0.29
N LEU A 18 4.01 -1.36 -1.55
CA LEU A 18 2.98 -2.19 -2.20
C LEU A 18 3.56 -3.39 -2.95
N ASN A 19 4.89 -3.44 -3.12
CA ASN A 19 5.57 -4.41 -3.97
C ASN A 19 4.95 -4.46 -5.39
N ASP A 20 4.74 -3.29 -6.00
CA ASP A 20 4.11 -3.10 -7.32
C ASP A 20 4.87 -2.02 -8.12
N ASP A 21 5.35 -2.39 -9.31
CA ASP A 21 6.13 -1.53 -10.21
C ASP A 21 5.35 -0.34 -10.78
N ARG A 22 4.02 -0.34 -10.66
CA ARG A 22 3.16 0.79 -11.00
C ARG A 22 3.23 1.91 -9.95
N ARG A 23 3.88 1.67 -8.80
CA ARG A 23 4.29 2.67 -7.79
C ARG A 23 3.12 3.53 -7.31
N VAL A 24 3.18 4.86 -7.49
CA VAL A 24 2.09 5.78 -7.12
C VAL A 24 0.78 5.40 -7.81
N SER A 25 0.82 4.84 -9.03
CA SER A 25 -0.41 4.35 -9.68
C SER A 25 -1.01 3.14 -8.95
N ALA A 26 -0.19 2.23 -8.44
CA ALA A 26 -0.68 1.13 -7.62
C ALA A 26 -1.34 1.63 -6.33
N TYR A 27 -0.74 2.66 -5.71
CA TYR A 27 -1.28 3.29 -4.51
C TYR A 27 -2.63 3.96 -4.77
N ILE A 28 -2.73 4.74 -5.86
CA ILE A 28 -4.00 5.35 -6.30
C ILE A 28 -5.05 4.26 -6.57
N ASP A 29 -4.68 3.18 -7.25
CA ASP A 29 -5.61 2.09 -7.54
C ASP A 29 -6.07 1.38 -6.26
N GLU A 30 -5.22 1.24 -5.25
CA GLU A 30 -5.57 0.68 -3.96
C GLU A 30 -6.60 1.57 -3.23
N MET A 31 -6.39 2.88 -3.24
CA MET A 31 -7.38 3.83 -2.73
C MET A 31 -8.71 3.76 -3.50
N LEU A 32 -8.67 3.59 -4.82
CA LEU A 32 -9.88 3.47 -5.63
C LEU A 32 -10.63 2.16 -5.40
N ARG A 33 -9.90 1.06 -5.16
CA ARG A 33 -10.46 -0.26 -4.88
C ARG A 33 -10.95 -0.41 -3.44
N THR A 34 -10.49 0.45 -2.53
CA THR A 34 -10.89 0.42 -1.12
C THR A 34 -12.28 1.02 -0.92
N PRO A 35 -13.29 0.21 -0.57
CA PRO A 35 -14.65 0.69 -0.43
C PRO A 35 -14.80 1.59 0.80
N ARG A 36 -15.54 2.69 0.63
CA ARG A 36 -15.89 3.64 1.71
C ARG A 36 -14.66 4.24 2.41
N GLY A 37 -13.54 4.43 1.72
CA GLY A 37 -12.33 5.01 2.31
C GLY A 37 -12.58 6.35 3.01
N SER A 38 -13.30 7.26 2.35
CA SER A 38 -13.67 8.57 2.89
C SER A 38 -14.62 8.54 4.08
N TYR A 39 -15.33 7.44 4.31
CA TYR A 39 -16.11 7.26 5.53
C TYR A 39 -15.23 7.06 6.77
N TYR A 40 -14.08 6.40 6.61
CA TYR A 40 -13.17 6.09 7.72
C TYR A 40 -12.02 7.08 7.86
N VAL A 41 -11.62 7.74 6.78
CA VAL A 41 -10.48 8.65 6.74
C VAL A 41 -10.89 9.98 6.15
N ARG A 42 -10.88 11.04 6.96
CA ARG A 42 -11.38 12.36 6.57
C ARG A 42 -10.66 12.97 5.35
N THR A 43 -9.35 12.78 5.23
CA THR A 43 -8.53 13.35 4.14
C THR A 43 -8.53 12.50 2.88
N TRP A 44 -9.25 11.37 2.86
CA TRP A 44 -9.15 10.37 1.79
C TRP A 44 -9.33 10.94 0.38
N ASP A 45 -10.39 11.71 0.16
CA ASP A 45 -10.73 12.23 -1.17
C ASP A 45 -9.75 13.34 -1.61
N GLU A 46 -9.29 14.15 -0.66
CA GLU A 46 -8.28 15.19 -0.91
C GLU A 46 -6.93 14.55 -1.26
N ASP A 47 -6.48 13.57 -0.48
CA ASP A 47 -5.25 12.84 -0.72
C ASP A 47 -5.28 12.13 -2.09
N LEU A 48 -6.40 11.49 -2.42
CA LEU A 48 -6.59 10.84 -3.72
C LEU A 48 -6.58 11.86 -4.88
N LYS A 49 -7.21 13.02 -4.70
CA LYS A 49 -7.23 14.10 -5.70
C LYS A 49 -5.81 14.61 -5.96
N ASN A 50 -5.06 14.89 -4.90
CA ASN A 50 -3.70 15.39 -5.01
C ASN A 50 -2.76 14.37 -5.64
N LEU A 51 -2.82 13.08 -5.25
CA LEU A 51 -2.04 12.02 -5.90
C LEU A 51 -2.31 11.92 -7.41
N LYS A 52 -3.59 11.99 -7.82
CA LYS A 52 -3.95 12.00 -9.25
C LYS A 52 -3.41 13.24 -9.95
N HIS A 53 -3.53 14.40 -9.33
CA HIS A 53 -3.02 15.66 -9.87
C HIS A 53 -1.50 15.61 -10.05
N TYR A 54 -0.74 15.23 -9.03
CA TYR A 54 0.72 15.18 -9.12
C TYR A 54 1.24 14.11 -10.07
N ARG A 55 0.55 12.98 -10.20
CA ARG A 55 0.84 12.02 -11.27
C ARG A 55 0.65 12.64 -12.65
N TRP A 56 -0.42 13.41 -12.84
CA TRP A 56 -0.65 14.14 -14.10
C TRP A 56 0.44 15.20 -14.33
N VAL A 57 0.77 16.02 -13.34
CA VAL A 57 1.84 17.04 -13.42
C VAL A 57 3.17 16.40 -13.82
N ARG A 58 3.58 15.32 -13.16
CA ARG A 58 4.81 14.59 -13.50
C ARG A 58 4.79 14.08 -14.94
N ASN A 59 3.64 13.59 -15.42
CA ASN A 59 3.50 13.16 -16.81
C ASN A 59 3.60 14.33 -17.79
N GLN A 60 3.02 15.50 -17.48
CA GLN A 60 3.15 16.69 -18.32
C GLN A 60 4.62 17.12 -18.42
N ILE A 61 5.32 17.26 -17.30
CA ILE A 61 6.74 17.65 -17.28
C ILE A 61 7.61 16.64 -18.05
N SER A 62 7.26 15.35 -18.01
CA SER A 62 8.05 14.31 -18.67
C SER A 62 7.85 14.22 -20.19
N HIS A 63 6.69 14.66 -20.70
CA HIS A 63 6.27 14.34 -22.07
C HIS A 63 5.89 15.55 -22.92
N GLU A 64 5.41 16.64 -22.31
CA GLU A 64 4.89 17.80 -23.05
C GLU A 64 5.94 18.90 -23.21
N PRO A 65 6.16 19.42 -24.44
CA PRO A 65 7.07 20.53 -24.65
C PRO A 65 6.66 21.79 -23.90
N GLY A 66 7.62 22.42 -23.22
CA GLY A 66 7.38 23.66 -22.48
C GLY A 66 6.76 23.47 -21.09
N CYS A 67 6.44 22.25 -20.67
CA CYS A 67 6.10 21.93 -19.28
C CYS A 67 7.38 21.72 -18.47
N THR A 68 7.60 22.56 -17.46
CA THR A 68 8.73 22.44 -16.53
C THR A 68 8.24 22.51 -15.09
N GLU A 69 9.10 22.16 -14.13
CA GLU A 69 8.74 22.32 -12.71
C GLU A 69 8.40 23.78 -12.38
N GLN A 70 9.12 24.74 -12.97
CA GLN A 70 8.97 26.17 -12.68
C GLN A 70 7.63 26.76 -13.09
N ASN A 71 6.90 26.14 -14.03
CA ASN A 71 5.62 26.65 -14.52
C ASN A 71 4.42 25.76 -14.20
N MET A 72 4.66 24.53 -13.73
CA MET A 72 3.58 23.59 -13.40
C MET A 72 3.43 23.34 -11.90
N CYS A 73 4.42 23.73 -11.08
CA CYS A 73 4.46 23.41 -9.65
C CYS A 73 4.64 24.69 -8.83
N GLU A 74 3.97 24.74 -7.69
CA GLU A 74 4.19 25.71 -6.63
C GLU A 74 5.08 25.09 -5.53
N PRO A 75 5.76 25.90 -4.70
CA PRO A 75 6.55 25.39 -3.58
C PRO A 75 5.76 24.48 -2.63
N GLU A 76 4.47 24.72 -2.46
CA GLU A 76 3.57 23.92 -1.64
C GLU A 76 3.36 22.51 -2.18
N ASP A 77 3.52 22.28 -3.49
CA ASP A 77 3.35 20.95 -4.10
C ASP A 77 4.48 20.01 -3.71
N GLU A 78 5.72 20.52 -3.68
CA GLU A 78 6.90 19.79 -3.19
C GLU A 78 6.72 19.41 -1.72
N LEU A 79 6.30 20.37 -0.88
CA LEU A 79 6.02 20.14 0.54
C LEU A 79 4.93 19.09 0.75
N TRP A 80 3.86 19.12 -0.05
CA TRP A 80 2.79 18.14 0.05
C TRP A 80 3.30 16.72 -0.25
N LEU A 81 4.15 16.54 -1.26
CA LEU A 81 4.74 15.25 -1.59
C LEU A 81 5.64 14.71 -0.48
N ASP A 82 6.48 15.57 0.09
CA ASP A 82 7.37 15.21 1.20
C ASP A 82 6.60 14.88 2.49
N GLU A 83 5.52 15.60 2.76
CA GLU A 83 4.60 15.29 3.86
C GLU A 83 3.88 13.96 3.61
N PHE A 84 3.39 13.71 2.40
CA PHE A 84 2.74 12.45 2.04
C PHE A 84 3.69 11.26 2.17
N TYR A 85 4.93 11.40 1.71
CA TYR A 85 6.01 10.44 1.92
C TYR A 85 6.19 10.14 3.42
N SER A 86 6.29 11.19 4.23
CA SER A 86 6.44 11.06 5.69
C SER A 86 5.25 10.38 6.34
N ARG A 87 4.02 10.62 5.86
CA ARG A 87 2.81 9.94 6.34
C ARG A 87 2.82 8.44 6.05
N ILE A 88 3.30 8.02 4.87
CA ILE A 88 3.46 6.58 4.57
C ILE A 88 4.47 5.94 5.53
N MET A 89 5.63 6.58 5.72
CA MET A 89 6.67 6.06 6.63
C MET A 89 6.18 5.93 8.07
N ASN A 90 5.33 6.87 8.51
CA ASN A 90 4.77 6.89 9.86
C ASN A 90 3.45 6.10 9.99
N GLN A 91 2.98 5.44 8.92
CA GLN A 91 1.69 4.73 8.88
C GLN A 91 0.50 5.62 9.27
N THR A 92 0.58 6.90 8.92
CA THR A 92 -0.50 7.90 9.05
C THR A 92 -1.07 8.31 7.69
N ASP A 93 -0.69 7.59 6.63
CA ASP A 93 -1.28 7.73 5.30
C ASP A 93 -2.71 7.17 5.22
N PRO A 94 -3.49 7.51 4.17
CA PRO A 94 -4.88 7.06 4.04
C PRO A 94 -5.08 5.55 4.14
N LEU A 95 -4.26 4.74 3.48
CA LEU A 95 -4.43 3.29 3.47
C LEU A 95 -4.14 2.72 4.87
N SER A 96 -3.07 3.19 5.52
CA SER A 96 -2.75 2.81 6.90
C SER A 96 -3.85 3.18 7.89
N LEU A 97 -4.38 4.41 7.81
CA LEU A 97 -5.47 4.88 8.67
C LEU A 97 -6.75 4.07 8.44
N TYR A 98 -7.08 3.78 7.18
CA TYR A 98 -8.22 2.93 6.84
C TYR A 98 -8.06 1.53 7.43
N HIS A 99 -6.90 0.90 7.26
CA HIS A 99 -6.62 -0.40 7.84
C HIS A 99 -6.72 -0.37 9.37
N GLN A 100 -6.26 0.69 10.04
CA GLN A 100 -6.39 0.83 11.48
C GLN A 100 -7.85 0.97 11.92
N ALA A 101 -8.66 1.74 11.20
CA ALA A 101 -10.06 1.98 11.52
C ALA A 101 -10.97 0.76 11.27
N THR A 102 -10.64 -0.07 10.28
CA THR A 102 -11.44 -1.22 9.86
C THR A 102 -11.00 -2.55 10.46
N ARG A 103 -9.86 -2.57 11.18
CA ARG A 103 -9.39 -3.77 11.87
C ARG A 103 -10.48 -4.32 12.81
N PRO A 104 -10.80 -5.62 12.71
CA PRO A 104 -11.68 -6.26 13.68
C PRO A 104 -11.09 -6.05 15.07
N ARG A 105 -11.83 -5.40 15.96
CA ARG A 105 -11.43 -5.36 17.37
C ARG A 105 -11.43 -6.80 17.87
N PRO A 106 -10.36 -7.27 18.55
CA PRO A 106 -10.43 -8.56 19.20
C PRO A 106 -11.61 -8.50 20.17
N VAL A 107 -12.59 -9.37 19.94
CA VAL A 107 -13.71 -9.56 20.86
C VAL A 107 -13.08 -10.05 22.14
N SER A 108 -12.88 -9.15 23.11
CA SER A 108 -12.63 -9.54 24.48
C SER A 108 -13.86 -10.35 24.88
N LYS A 109 -13.71 -11.69 24.92
CA LYS A 109 -14.68 -12.56 25.58
C LYS A 109 -15.02 -11.89 26.92
N PRO A 110 -16.29 -11.72 27.29
CA PRO A 110 -16.62 -11.13 28.58
C PRO A 110 -15.91 -11.96 29.66
N VAL A 111 -14.93 -11.32 30.30
CA VAL A 111 -14.25 -11.88 31.47
C VAL A 111 -15.34 -12.04 32.52
N ALA A 112 -15.72 -13.30 32.80
CA ALA A 112 -16.50 -13.60 33.98
C ALA A 112 -15.74 -13.01 35.19
N ARG A 113 -16.41 -12.17 35.97
CA ARG A 113 -15.85 -11.46 37.11
C ARG A 113 -15.08 -12.43 38.02
N PRO A 114 -13.77 -12.24 38.26
CA PRO A 114 -13.06 -13.00 39.28
C PRO A 114 -13.38 -12.42 40.66
N ILE A 115 -13.84 -13.26 41.58
CA ILE A 115 -13.88 -12.95 43.01
C ILE A 115 -12.43 -12.74 43.47
N GLN A 116 -12.18 -11.59 44.11
CA GLN A 116 -10.87 -11.18 44.62
C GLN A 116 -10.33 -12.16 45.66
N SER A 117 -9.13 -12.68 45.42
CA SER A 117 -8.15 -12.98 46.47
C SER A 117 -6.74 -12.88 45.88
N THR A 118 -5.89 -12.11 46.54
CA THR A 118 -4.49 -11.79 46.20
C THR A 118 -3.53 -12.73 46.98
N PRO A 119 -2.19 -12.61 46.86
CA PRO A 119 -1.35 -12.84 45.69
C PRO A 119 -0.16 -13.77 46.01
N THR A 120 0.43 -14.51 45.05
CA THR A 120 1.79 -15.09 45.26
C THR A 120 2.64 -15.15 43.98
N TYR A 121 3.80 -14.53 44.14
CA TYR A 121 5.06 -14.42 43.40
C TYR A 121 5.52 -15.61 42.54
N THR A 122 5.91 -15.41 41.27
CA THR A 122 7.27 -15.64 40.69
C THR A 122 7.30 -15.48 39.15
N GLN A 123 8.47 -15.05 38.65
CA GLN A 123 8.88 -14.77 37.26
C GLN A 123 8.97 -16.02 36.33
N PRO A 124 9.62 -15.94 35.14
CA PRO A 124 9.23 -15.28 33.89
C PRO A 124 9.12 -16.36 32.77
N SER A 125 8.91 -15.97 31.51
CA SER A 125 9.58 -16.52 30.31
C SER A 125 8.70 -16.70 29.06
N ASN A 126 9.40 -16.52 27.94
CA ASN A 126 9.19 -17.12 26.63
C ASN A 126 8.19 -16.46 25.69
N TYR A 127 8.76 -15.49 24.96
CA TYR A 127 8.55 -15.29 23.53
C TYR A 127 8.24 -16.62 22.82
N ARG A 128 7.04 -16.74 22.24
CA ARG A 128 6.78 -17.68 21.15
C ARG A 128 6.24 -16.91 19.95
N LYS A 129 7.14 -16.65 19.01
CA LYS A 129 6.79 -16.49 17.59
C LYS A 129 6.03 -17.74 17.15
N SER A 130 4.88 -17.55 16.50
CA SER A 130 4.32 -18.53 15.58
C SER A 130 3.38 -17.76 14.65
N ALA A 131 3.87 -17.32 13.50
CA ALA A 131 3.96 -18.07 12.24
C ALA A 131 2.77 -17.63 11.36
N ARG A 132 3.11 -16.81 10.38
CA ARG A 132 2.26 -16.31 9.32
C ARG A 132 2.05 -17.43 8.31
N ASN A 133 0.81 -17.83 8.11
CA ASN A 133 0.45 -18.85 7.12
C ASN A 133 0.33 -18.16 5.76
N ASN A 134 1.38 -18.18 4.95
CA ASN A 134 1.29 -17.87 3.53
C ASN A 134 0.75 -19.10 2.80
N VAL A 135 -0.48 -19.02 2.27
CA VAL A 135 -0.97 -19.96 1.26
C VAL A 135 -0.61 -19.36 -0.09
N GLY A 136 0.56 -19.75 -0.59
CA GLY A 136 1.06 -19.39 -1.89
C GLY A 136 1.21 -20.60 -2.81
N CYS A 137 0.88 -20.38 -4.07
CA CYS A 137 1.67 -20.84 -5.22
C CYS A 137 1.76 -22.36 -5.45
N ALA A 138 0.64 -23.00 -5.80
CA ALA A 138 0.67 -24.35 -6.39
C ALA A 138 -0.22 -24.52 -7.65
N THR A 139 -0.66 -23.43 -8.29
CA THR A 139 -1.51 -23.49 -9.50
C THR A 139 -0.78 -23.15 -10.80
N MET A 140 0.43 -22.56 -10.75
CA MET A 140 1.15 -22.08 -11.95
C MET A 140 1.92 -23.17 -12.71
N VAL A 141 2.29 -24.28 -12.06
CA VAL A 141 3.10 -25.35 -12.69
C VAL A 141 2.24 -26.24 -13.62
N ILE A 142 0.96 -26.43 -13.28
CA ILE A 142 0.07 -27.30 -14.07
C ILE A 142 -0.30 -26.64 -15.40
N VAL A 143 -0.55 -25.32 -15.40
CA VAL A 143 -0.93 -24.59 -16.61
C VAL A 143 0.24 -24.50 -17.60
N SER A 144 1.46 -24.28 -17.10
CA SER A 144 2.66 -24.20 -17.95
C SER A 144 2.99 -25.53 -18.61
N LEU A 145 2.82 -26.66 -17.91
CA LEU A 145 3.01 -28.00 -18.50
C LEU A 145 1.99 -28.31 -19.62
N LEU A 146 0.73 -27.90 -19.45
CA LEU A 146 -0.31 -28.13 -20.47
C LEU A 146 -0.06 -27.31 -21.76
N VAL A 147 0.42 -26.07 -21.63
CA VAL A 147 0.74 -25.23 -22.79
C VAL A 147 1.92 -25.80 -23.58
N VAL A 148 2.99 -26.24 -22.89
CA VAL A 148 4.16 -26.84 -23.55
C VAL A 148 3.78 -28.15 -24.25
N ALA A 149 2.97 -29.00 -23.63
CA ALA A 149 2.49 -30.23 -24.25
C ALA A 149 1.65 -29.96 -25.52
N GLY A 150 0.79 -28.94 -25.49
CA GLY A 150 0.00 -28.53 -26.65
C GLY A 150 0.85 -28.07 -27.83
N ILE A 151 1.91 -27.29 -27.59
CA ILE A 151 2.82 -26.81 -28.64
C ILE A 151 3.59 -27.98 -29.26
N VAL A 152 4.07 -28.93 -28.46
CA VAL A 152 4.82 -30.11 -28.95
C VAL A 152 3.92 -31.03 -29.78
N LEU A 153 2.64 -31.17 -29.43
CA LEU A 153 1.72 -31.94 -30.24
C LEU A 153 1.44 -31.24 -31.58
N LEU A 154 1.25 -29.93 -31.59
CA LEU A 154 1.00 -29.19 -32.83
C LEU A 154 2.17 -29.25 -33.82
N THR A 155 3.42 -29.33 -33.36
CA THR A 155 4.58 -29.46 -34.23
C THR A 155 4.81 -30.87 -34.79
N GLN A 156 4.14 -31.89 -34.25
CA GLN A 156 4.22 -33.28 -34.75
C GLN A 156 3.13 -33.59 -35.80
N PHE A 157 2.14 -32.72 -35.94
CA PHE A 157 1.01 -32.88 -36.88
C PHE A 157 1.03 -31.90 -38.06
N ILE A 158 2.11 -31.12 -38.21
CA ILE A 158 2.43 -30.27 -39.39
C ILE A 158 3.60 -30.93 -40.13
#